data_AF-A0A3M8D9C6-F1
#
_entry.id   AF-A0A3M8D9C6-F1
#
_cell.length_a   1.000
_cell.length_b   1.000
_cell.length_c   1.000
_cell.angle_alpha   90.00
_cell.angle_beta   90.00
_cell.angle_gamma   90.00
#
_symmetry.space_group_name_H-M   'P 1'
#
loop_
_entity.id
_entity.type
_entity.pdbx_description
1 polymer ?
#
loop_
_entity_poly.entity_id
_entity_poly.type
_entity_poly.pdbx_seq_one_letter_code
_entity_poly.pdbx_strand_id
1 'polypeptide(L)'
;MLSIGDMLSFKYQDARGKSFEYVAYVERIVEEKSSYNVYVPSINKYFFVPFSIAQPLTDSSITTEDLYALAHLAVDTDDRLWFDEIMGRIAKTQ
;
A
#
# COMPACT_ATOMS: atom_id res chain seq x y z
N MET A 1 -8.78 12.44 2.03
CA MET A 1 -9.29 11.24 1.34
C MET A 1 -8.13 10.69 0.54
N LEU A 2 -7.86 9.38 0.63
CA LEU A 2 -6.73 8.76 -0.05
C LEU A 2 -7.08 8.46 -1.51
N SER A 3 -6.08 8.52 -2.38
CA SER A 3 -6.13 8.20 -3.80
C SER A 3 -5.49 6.85 -4.07
N ILE A 4 -5.73 6.28 -5.26
CA ILE A 4 -4.99 5.10 -5.72
C ILE A 4 -3.49 5.44 -5.77
N GLY A 5 -2.65 4.53 -5.27
CA GLY A 5 -1.21 4.72 -5.12
C GLY A 5 -0.80 5.35 -3.78
N ASP A 6 -1.73 5.97 -3.04
CA ASP A 6 -1.40 6.53 -1.72
C ASP A 6 -1.09 5.44 -0.70
N MET A 7 -0.23 5.78 0.24
CA MET A 7 0.10 4.94 1.38
C MET A 7 -0.85 5.13 2.54
N LEU A 8 -1.15 4.04 3.22
CA LEU A 8 -1.82 4.07 4.51
C LEU A 8 -1.23 3.04 5.46
N SER A 9 -1.38 3.29 6.76
CA SER A 9 -1.22 2.25 7.77
C SER A 9 -2.58 1.85 8.34
N PHE A 10 -2.67 0.60 8.79
CA PHE A 10 -3.82 0.11 9.53
C PHE A 10 -3.41 -0.97 10.52
N LYS A 11 -4.20 -1.09 11.60
CA LYS A 11 -4.05 -2.16 12.59
C LYS A 11 -4.90 -3.35 12.19
N TYR A 12 -4.28 -4.53 12.17
CA TYR A 12 -4.94 -5.81 11.92
C TYR A 12 -4.78 -6.71 13.14
N GLN A 13 -5.89 -7.30 13.59
CA GLN A 13 -5.87 -8.29 14.65
C GLN A 13 -6.02 -9.68 14.07
N ASP A 14 -5.09 -10.58 14.36
CA ASP A 14 -5.18 -11.97 13.93
C ASP A 14 -6.22 -12.76 14.74
N ALA A 15 -6.52 -13.99 14.30
CA ALA A 15 -7.46 -14.89 14.98
C ALA A 15 -7.03 -15.29 16.42
N ARG A 16 -5.78 -15.00 16.81
CA ARG A 16 -5.23 -15.25 18.15
C ARG A 16 -5.25 -13.99 19.02
N GLY A 17 -5.82 -12.90 18.51
CA GLY A 17 -5.93 -11.62 19.21
C GLY A 17 -4.67 -10.75 19.13
N LYS A 18 -3.62 -11.18 18.41
CA LYS A 18 -2.39 -10.40 18.27
C LYS A 18 -2.60 -9.28 17.26
N SER A 19 -2.26 -8.05 17.68
CA SER A 19 -2.36 -6.87 16.83
C SER A 19 -1.05 -6.64 16.06
N PHE A 20 -1.18 -6.37 14.78
CA PHE A 20 -0.11 -6.00 13.86
C PHE A 20 -0.45 -4.66 13.24
N GLU A 21 0.56 -3.85 12.95
CA GLU A 21 0.42 -2.65 12.14
C GLU A 21 1.05 -2.91 10.78
N TYR A 22 0.27 -2.70 9.74
CA TYR A 22 0.72 -2.90 8.36
C TYR A 22 0.70 -1.57 7.63
N VAL A 23 1.74 -1.37 6.81
CA VAL A 23 1.78 -0.35 5.78
C VAL A 23 1.29 -0.97 4.48
N ALA A 24 0.45 -0.24 3.75
CA ALA A 24 -0.16 -0.71 2.52
C ALA A 24 -0.38 0.41 1.52
N TYR A 25 -0.56 0.00 0.26
CA TYR A 25 -0.82 0.90 -0.86
C TYR A 25 -2.24 0.73 -1.35
N VAL A 26 -2.94 1.85 -1.58
CA VAL A 26 -4.30 1.83 -2.13
C VAL A 26 -4.25 1.36 -3.58
N GLU A 27 -4.81 0.19 -3.85
CA GLU A 27 -4.97 -0.32 -5.21
C GLU A 27 -6.30 0.17 -5.80
N ARG A 28 -7.37 0.16 -4.99
CA ARG A 28 -8.71 0.55 -5.43
C ARG A 28 -9.51 1.17 -4.28
N ILE A 29 -10.34 2.15 -4.62
CA ILE A 29 -11.34 2.72 -3.71
C ILE A 29 -12.67 2.00 -3.93
N VAL A 30 -13.28 1.46 -2.87
CA VAL A 30 -14.55 0.72 -2.93
C VAL A 30 -15.60 1.49 -2.12
N GLU A 31 -16.23 2.47 -2.76
CA GLU A 31 -17.16 3.40 -2.10
C GLU A 31 -18.39 2.67 -1.54
N GLU A 32 -18.95 1.69 -2.24
CA GLU A 32 -20.12 0.93 -1.76
C GLU A 32 -19.87 0.19 -0.43
N LYS A 33 -18.59 -0.09 -0.10
CA LYS A 33 -18.18 -0.75 1.14
C LYS A 33 -17.49 0.21 2.12
N SER A 34 -17.37 1.48 1.77
CA SER A 34 -16.63 2.49 2.54
C SER A 34 -15.22 2.00 2.93
N SER A 35 -14.52 1.37 1.99
CA SER A 35 -13.22 0.76 2.21
C SER A 35 -12.25 0.94 1.05
N TYR A 36 -10.96 0.86 1.36
CA TYR A 36 -9.88 0.76 0.39
C TYR A 36 -9.54 -0.72 0.19
N ASN A 37 -9.40 -1.16 -1.06
CA ASN A 37 -8.63 -2.36 -1.35
C ASN A 37 -7.15 -1.98 -1.38
N VAL A 38 -6.36 -2.59 -0.53
CA VAL A 38 -4.95 -2.24 -0.35
C VAL A 38 -4.05 -3.45 -0.50
N TYR A 39 -2.84 -3.23 -0.97
CA TYR A 39 -1.78 -4.23 -1.00
C TYR A 39 -0.79 -4.01 0.14
N VAL A 40 -0.56 -5.06 0.94
CA VAL A 40 0.43 -5.09 2.02
C VAL A 40 1.69 -5.79 1.51
N PRO A 41 2.75 -5.04 1.16
CA PRO A 41 3.98 -5.59 0.60
C PRO A 41 4.70 -6.57 1.51
N SER A 42 4.78 -6.27 2.81
CA SER A 42 5.56 -7.04 3.78
C SER A 42 5.12 -8.49 3.94
N ILE A 43 3.90 -8.83 3.50
CA ILE A 43 3.35 -10.18 3.53
C ILE A 43 2.73 -10.60 2.18
N ASN A 44 2.92 -9.81 1.13
CA ASN A 44 2.40 -10.02 -0.22
C ASN A 44 0.90 -10.42 -0.23
N LYS A 45 0.04 -9.57 0.37
CA LYS A 45 -1.41 -9.84 0.48
C LYS A 45 -2.26 -8.59 0.33
N TYR A 46 -3.47 -8.79 -0.17
CA TYR A 46 -4.49 -7.76 -0.27
C TYR A 46 -5.45 -7.76 0.92
N PHE A 47 -5.89 -6.57 1.31
CA PHE A 47 -6.83 -6.36 2.40
C PHE A 47 -7.90 -5.33 2.02
N PHE A 48 -9.11 -5.53 2.56
CA PHE A 48 -10.12 -4.48 2.60
C PHE A 48 -10.00 -3.71 3.91
N VAL A 49 -9.63 -2.44 3.82
CA VAL A 49 -9.42 -1.56 4.98
C VAL A 49 -10.52 -0.50 5.01
N PRO A 50 -11.39 -0.50 6.03
CA PRO A 50 -12.40 0.55 6.20
C PRO A 50 -11.78 1.95 6.28
N PHE A 51 -12.47 2.94 5.70
CA PHE A 51 -12.04 4.34 5.75
C PHE A 51 -11.78 4.85 7.18
N SER A 52 -12.53 4.33 8.15
CA SER A 52 -12.45 4.73 9.56
C SER A 52 -11.16 4.29 10.28
N ILE A 53 -10.45 3.27 9.78
CA ILE A 53 -9.23 2.76 10.42
C ILE A 53 -7.97 3.03 9.60
N ALA A 54 -8.13 3.41 8.33
CA ALA A 54 -7.05 3.77 7.44
C ALA A 54 -6.40 5.08 7.92
N GLN A 55 -5.13 5.03 8.29
CA GLN A 55 -4.35 6.21 8.62
C GLN A 55 -3.52 6.61 7.40
N PRO A 56 -3.77 7.79 6.80
CA PRO A 56 -2.99 8.25 5.66
C PRO A 56 -1.54 8.45 6.08
N LEU A 57 -0.62 7.90 5.30
CA LEU A 57 0.81 8.14 5.48
C LEU A 57 1.28 9.16 4.44
N THR A 58 1.98 10.19 4.91
CA THR A 58 2.69 11.11 4.03
C THR A 58 4.03 10.52 3.62
N ASP A 59 4.45 10.80 2.39
CA ASP A 59 5.64 10.33 1.66
C ASP A 59 7.01 10.67 2.32
N SER A 60 7.02 11.06 3.59
CA SER A 60 8.18 11.57 4.33
C SER A 60 9.17 10.48 4.76
N SER A 61 8.85 9.20 4.55
CA SER A 61 9.69 8.06 4.99
C SER A 61 9.53 6.83 4.11
N ILE A 62 9.25 7.00 2.81
CA ILE A 62 9.35 5.87 1.88
C ILE A 62 10.80 5.40 1.88
N THR A 63 11.01 4.14 2.25
CA THR A 63 12.33 3.53 2.18
C THR A 63 12.55 2.94 0.78
N THR A 64 13.81 2.64 0.45
CA THR A 64 14.10 1.92 -0.80
C THR A 64 13.43 0.53 -0.82
N GLU A 65 13.28 -0.13 0.33
CA GLU A 65 12.55 -1.41 0.43
C GLU A 65 11.07 -1.26 0.08
N ASP A 66 10.45 -0.17 0.54
CA ASP A 66 9.05 0.17 0.21
C ASP A 66 8.86 0.39 -1.29
N LEU A 67 9.83 1.06 -1.95
CA LEU A 67 9.81 1.27 -3.39
C LEU A 67 9.96 -0.05 -4.17
N TYR A 68 10.83 -0.96 -3.75
CA TYR A 68 10.92 -2.27 -4.42
C TYR A 68 9.64 -3.08 -4.29
N ALA A 69 8.96 -2.98 -3.15
CA ALA A 69 7.71 -3.69 -2.95
C ALA A 69 6.55 -3.09 -3.76
N LEU A 70 6.54 -1.77 -3.95
CA LEU A 70 5.69 -1.08 -4.91
C LEU A 70 5.94 -1.57 -6.35
N ALA A 71 7.20 -1.70 -6.74
CA ALA A 71 7.57 -2.14 -8.09
C ALA A 71 7.08 -3.58 -8.34
N HIS A 72 7.21 -4.48 -7.35
CA HIS A 72 6.65 -5.82 -7.43
C HIS A 72 5.13 -5.82 -7.62
N LEU A 73 4.41 -4.96 -6.91
CA LEU A 73 2.96 -4.82 -7.06
C LEU A 73 2.57 -4.31 -8.45
N ALA A 74 3.31 -3.35 -8.98
CA ALA A 74 3.07 -2.82 -10.32
C ALA A 74 3.25 -3.91 -11.39
N VAL A 75 4.19 -4.84 -11.21
CA VAL A 75 4.34 -6.03 -12.07
C VAL A 75 3.15 -6.97 -11.95
N ASP A 76 2.72 -7.29 -10.72
CA ASP A 76 1.59 -8.21 -10.47
C ASP A 76 0.25 -7.67 -11.02
N THR A 77 0.11 -6.35 -11.09
CA THR A 77 -1.06 -5.67 -11.66
C THR A 77 -0.95 -5.37 -13.16
N ASP A 78 0.17 -5.77 -13.80
CA ASP A 78 0.54 -5.44 -15.19
C ASP A 78 0.50 -3.92 -15.50
N ASP A 79 0.68 -3.09 -14.47
CA ASP A 79 0.73 -1.63 -14.58
C ASP A 79 2.16 -1.15 -14.84
N ARG A 80 2.56 -1.20 -16.11
CA ARG A 80 3.90 -0.81 -16.54
C ARG A 80 4.23 0.67 -16.29
N LEU A 81 3.23 1.56 -16.39
CA LEU A 81 3.45 3.00 -16.18
C LEU A 81 3.79 3.26 -14.73
N TRP A 82 3.07 2.62 -13.82
CA TRP A 82 3.34 2.70 -12.39
C TRP A 82 4.70 2.08 -12.04
N PHE A 83 5.02 0.92 -12.63
CA PHE A 83 6.33 0.28 -12.45
C PHE A 83 7.48 1.21 -12.84
N ASP A 84 7.40 1.82 -14.02
CA ASP A 84 8.42 2.74 -14.52
C ASP A 84 8.57 3.98 -13.62
N GLU A 85 7.46 4.50 -13.09
CA GLU A 85 7.47 5.61 -12.13
C GLU A 85 8.22 5.23 -10.84
N ILE A 86 7.94 4.05 -10.28
CA ILE A 86 8.57 3.55 -9.07
C ILE A 86 10.07 3.30 -9.28
N MET A 87 10.44 2.67 -10.40
CA MET A 87 11.85 2.46 -10.76
C MET A 87 12.59 3.79 -10.94
N GLY A 88 11.92 4.80 -11.50
CA GLY A 88 12.43 6.17 -11.57
C GLY A 88 12.64 6.82 -10.21
N ARG A 89 11.81 6.51 -9.20
CA ARG A 89 12.02 6.94 -7.81
C ARG A 89 13.20 6.22 -7.17
N ILE A 90 13.35 4.91 -7.37
CA ILE A 90 14.49 4.11 -6.86
C ILE A 90 15.82 4.68 -7.36
N ALA A 91 15.89 5.00 -8.65
CA ALA A 91 17.09 5.55 -9.28
C ALA A 91 17.51 6.93 -8.73
N LYS A 92 16.60 7.70 -8.13
CA LYS A 92 16.87 9.02 -7.54
C LYS A 92 17.28 8.96 -6.07
N THR A 93 17.12 7.80 -5.42
CA THR A 93 17.46 7.57 -4.01
C THR A 93 18.86 6.98 -3.84
N GLN A 94 19.55 6.65 -4.94
CA GLN A 94 20.96 6.23 -5.01
C GLN A 94 21.89 7.42 -5.28
#